data_AF-A0A2V7R320-F1
#
_entry.id   AF-A0A2V7R320-F1
#
_cell.length_a   1.000
_cell.length_b   1.000
_cell.length_c   1.000
_cell.angle_alpha   90.00
_cell.angle_beta   90.00
_cell.angle_gamma   90.00
#
_symmetry.space_group_name_H-M   'P 1'
#
loop_
_entity.id
_entity.type
_entity.pdbx_description
1 polymer ?
#
loop_
_entity_poly.entity_id
_entity_poly.type
_entity_poly.pdbx_seq_one_letter_code
_entity_poly.pdbx_strand_id
1 'polypeptide(L)'
;MQHLVFLATGVVMWWPVLSPSPELPRAGYLTQLLYLFVLGLPMSVAGALITLSGEVLYRFYAAAPRVWDLGPLADQQLGGLVMWVGGTIYLWVAATVVWFRWSAREEAGDVERAVPLEAYGNAEVGTRNAEQPGRPSS
;
A
#
# COMPACT_ATOMS: atom_id res chain seq x y z
N MET A 1 19.93 -20.65 6.36
CA MET A 1 20.25 -19.20 6.34
C MET A 1 19.49 -18.44 5.26
N GLN A 2 19.56 -18.81 3.98
CA GLN A 2 18.85 -18.11 2.88
C GLN A 2 17.35 -17.83 3.13
N HIS A 3 16.62 -18.83 3.63
CA HIS A 3 15.18 -18.71 3.88
C HIS A 3 14.87 -17.67 4.96
N LEU A 4 15.72 -17.54 5.98
CA LEU A 4 15.56 -16.56 7.04
C LEU A 4 15.79 -15.15 6.52
N VAL A 5 16.78 -14.97 5.63
CA VAL A 5 17.05 -13.67 5.01
C VAL A 5 15.88 -13.25 4.13
N PHE A 6 15.36 -14.14 3.27
CA PHE A 6 14.19 -13.83 2.43
C PHE A 6 12.95 -13.50 3.26
N LEU A 7 12.70 -14.26 4.33
CA LEU A 7 11.60 -13.98 5.24
C LEU A 7 11.77 -12.63 5.93
N ALA A 8 12.95 -12.36 6.49
CA ALA A 8 13.24 -11.11 7.20
C ALA A 8 13.12 -9.90 6.28
N THR A 9 13.71 -9.94 5.08
CA THR A 9 13.59 -8.87 4.09
C THR A 9 12.15 -8.65 3.68
N GLY A 10 11.38 -9.72 3.47
CA GLY A 10 9.95 -9.62 3.16
C GLY A 10 9.15 -8.93 4.28
N VAL A 11 9.39 -9.31 5.53
CA VAL A 11 8.74 -8.68 6.70
C VAL A 11 9.09 -7.21 6.80
N VAL A 12 10.37 -6.85 6.67
CA VAL A 12 10.83 -5.45 6.74
C VAL A 12 10.25 -4.62 5.59
N MET A 13 10.23 -5.17 4.38
CA MET A 13 9.65 -4.51 3.20
C MET A 13 8.16 -4.23 3.39
N TRP A 14 7.38 -5.19 3.92
CA TRP A 14 5.94 -5.00 4.12
C TRP A 14 5.56 -4.25 5.40
N TRP A 15 6.52 -4.05 6.32
CA TRP A 15 6.29 -3.43 7.61
C TRP A 15 5.53 -2.08 7.55
N PRO A 16 5.97 -1.09 6.73
CA PRO A 16 5.35 0.23 6.73
C PRO A 16 3.88 0.20 6.29
N VAL A 17 3.50 -0.81 5.52
CA VAL A 17 2.16 -0.96 4.94
C VAL A 17 1.29 -1.89 5.76
N LEU A 18 1.82 -2.96 6.37
CA LEU A 18 1.04 -4.04 6.98
C LEU A 18 1.11 -4.13 8.50
N SER A 19 1.97 -3.36 9.18
CA SER A 19 2.16 -3.49 10.63
C SER A 19 0.83 -3.51 11.43
N PRO A 20 0.60 -4.51 12.28
CA PRO A 20 -0.52 -4.52 13.23
C PRO A 20 -0.13 -3.95 14.60
N SER A 21 1.17 -3.72 14.86
CA SER A 21 1.66 -3.39 16.19
C SER A 21 1.50 -1.91 16.53
N PRO A 22 0.98 -1.55 17.71
CA PRO A 22 1.00 -0.18 18.22
C PRO A 22 2.40 0.36 18.47
N GLU A 23 3.35 -0.49 18.87
CA GLU A 23 4.73 -0.10 19.20
C GLU A 23 5.57 0.24 17.97
N LEU A 24 5.19 -0.32 16.82
CA LEU A 24 5.86 -0.16 15.54
C LEU A 24 4.78 0.08 14.47
N PRO A 25 4.09 1.22 14.49
CA PRO A 25 2.88 1.44 13.71
C PRO A 25 3.13 1.45 12.20
N ARG A 26 2.04 1.31 11.44
CA ARG A 26 2.05 1.54 9.98
C ARG A 26 2.40 3.00 9.71
N ALA A 27 3.02 3.27 8.56
CA ALA A 27 3.26 4.63 8.11
C ALA A 27 1.92 5.36 7.85
N GLY A 28 1.94 6.69 7.77
CA GLY A 28 0.76 7.46 7.33
C GLY A 28 0.32 7.08 5.93
N TYR A 29 -0.97 7.23 5.59
CA TYR A 29 -1.51 6.76 4.30
C TYR A 29 -0.80 7.36 3.09
N LEU A 30 -0.52 8.67 3.09
CA LEU A 30 0.25 9.31 2.03
C LEU A 30 1.66 8.71 1.89
N THR A 31 2.33 8.48 3.01
CA THR A 31 3.66 7.83 3.03
C THR A 31 3.59 6.41 2.51
N GLN A 32 2.55 5.63 2.84
CA GLN A 32 2.36 4.28 2.29
C GLN A 32 2.19 4.30 0.77
N LEU A 33 1.41 5.23 0.23
CA LEU A 33 1.20 5.37 -1.23
C LEU A 33 2.50 5.74 -1.95
N LEU A 34 3.24 6.73 -1.43
CA LEU A 34 4.55 7.11 -1.96
C LEU A 34 5.55 5.97 -1.87
N TYR A 35 5.55 5.25 -0.74
CA TYR A 35 6.40 4.10 -0.53
C TYR A 35 6.13 3.00 -1.58
N LEU A 36 4.87 2.62 -1.79
CA LEU A 36 4.49 1.60 -2.77
C LEU A 36 4.83 2.03 -4.21
N PHE A 37 4.65 3.31 -4.53
CA PHE A 37 5.05 3.86 -5.83
C PHE A 37 6.56 3.75 -6.06
N VAL A 38 7.37 4.20 -5.10
CA VAL A 38 8.83 4.15 -5.18
C VAL A 38 9.33 2.69 -5.20
N LEU A 39 8.71 1.81 -4.43
CA LEU A 39 9.03 0.37 -4.40
C LEU A 39 8.86 -0.28 -5.78
N GLY A 40 7.91 0.20 -6.59
CA GLY A 40 7.68 -0.29 -7.94
C GLY A 40 8.66 0.23 -9.01
N LEU A 41 9.41 1.31 -8.74
CA LEU A 41 10.29 1.93 -9.74
C LEU A 41 11.43 1.01 -10.20
N PRO A 42 12.22 0.37 -9.31
CA PRO A 42 13.33 -0.47 -9.75
C PRO A 42 12.85 -1.64 -10.63
N MET A 43 11.72 -2.24 -10.25
CA MET A 43 11.10 -3.32 -11.02
C MET A 43 10.60 -2.83 -12.38
N SER A 44 9.94 -1.67 -12.42
CA SER A 44 9.46 -1.07 -13.67
C SER A 44 10.59 -0.71 -14.62
N VAL A 45 11.69 -0.14 -14.09
CA VAL A 45 12.89 0.16 -14.87
C VAL A 45 13.52 -1.12 -15.42
N ALA A 46 13.72 -2.14 -14.58
CA ALA A 46 14.26 -3.43 -15.03
C ALA A 46 13.36 -4.09 -16.08
N GLY A 47 12.04 -4.10 -15.85
CA GLY A 47 11.05 -4.61 -16.79
C GLY A 47 11.08 -3.89 -18.13
N ALA A 48 11.11 -2.55 -18.13
CA ALA A 48 11.21 -1.73 -19.33
C ALA A 48 12.52 -2.00 -20.08
N LEU A 49 13.67 -2.04 -19.38
CA LEU A 49 14.97 -2.32 -19.99
C LEU A 49 15.01 -3.68 -20.70
N ILE A 50 14.43 -4.72 -20.10
CA ILE A 50 14.39 -6.07 -20.68
C ILE A 50 13.40 -6.14 -21.85
N THR A 51 12.20 -5.58 -21.67
CA THR A 51 11.11 -5.62 -22.67
C THR A 51 11.44 -4.81 -23.91
N LEU A 52 12.08 -3.65 -23.73
CA LEU A 52 12.39 -2.72 -24.82
C LEU A 52 13.79 -2.96 -25.40
N SER A 53 14.51 -3.97 -24.94
CA SER A 53 15.83 -4.31 -25.50
C SER A 53 15.69 -4.81 -26.94
N GLY A 54 16.52 -4.26 -27.84
CA GLY A 54 16.68 -4.74 -29.22
C GLY A 54 17.66 -5.91 -29.36
N GLU A 55 18.41 -6.22 -28.29
CA GLU A 55 19.36 -7.33 -28.26
C GLU A 55 19.04 -8.32 -27.12
N VAL A 56 19.52 -9.56 -27.30
CA VAL A 56 19.50 -10.57 -26.24
C VAL A 56 20.54 -10.18 -25.19
N LEU A 57 20.06 -9.71 -24.03
CA LEU A 57 20.88 -9.26 -22.90
C LEU A 57 21.65 -10.43 -22.29
N TYR A 58 21.03 -11.62 -22.28
CA TYR A 58 21.59 -12.84 -21.74
C TYR A 58 21.98 -13.82 -22.86
N ARG A 59 23.09 -13.52 -23.56
CA ARG A 59 23.57 -14.32 -24.69
C ARG A 59 23.85 -15.78 -24.37
N PHE A 60 24.20 -16.09 -23.11
CA PHE A 60 24.38 -17.48 -22.65
C PHE A 60 23.10 -18.33 -22.82
N TYR A 61 21.92 -17.72 -22.67
CA TYR A 61 20.64 -18.41 -22.83
C TYR A 61 20.23 -18.59 -24.30
N ALA A 62 20.88 -17.90 -25.25
CA ALA A 62 20.60 -18.10 -26.68
C ALA A 62 20.95 -19.52 -27.17
N ALA A 63 21.89 -20.18 -26.47
CA ALA A 63 22.35 -21.54 -26.75
C ALA A 63 21.59 -22.62 -25.96
N ALA A 64 20.66 -22.25 -25.08
CA ALA A 64 19.92 -23.21 -24.27
C ALA A 64 18.88 -24.00 -25.13
N PRO A 65 18.61 -25.28 -24.80
CA PRO A 65 17.51 -26.04 -25.40
C PRO A 65 16.18 -25.32 -25.18
N ARG A 66 15.39 -25.16 -26.24
CA ARG A 66 14.18 -24.33 -26.23
C ARG A 66 12.96 -25.18 -25.97
N VAL A 67 12.07 -24.69 -25.10
CA VAL A 67 10.79 -25.34 -24.78
C VAL A 67 9.69 -24.92 -25.76
N TRP A 68 9.81 -23.70 -26.31
CA TRP A 68 8.91 -23.13 -27.31
C TRP A 68 9.68 -22.68 -28.55
N ASP A 69 8.99 -22.56 -29.69
CA ASP A 69 9.59 -22.10 -30.95
C ASP A 69 9.76 -20.57 -31.02
N LEU A 70 9.93 -19.93 -29.86
CA LEU A 70 10.17 -18.49 -29.74
C LEU A 70 11.65 -18.19 -29.94
N GLY A 71 11.94 -17.13 -30.68
CA GLY A 71 13.30 -16.59 -30.77
C GLY A 71 13.79 -16.08 -29.41
N PRO A 72 15.10 -16.19 -29.08
CA PRO A 72 15.63 -15.76 -27.78
C PRO A 72 15.32 -14.29 -27.41
N LEU A 73 15.24 -13.42 -28.41
CA LEU A 73 14.85 -12.02 -28.21
C LEU A 73 13.37 -11.89 -27.81
N ALA A 74 12.48 -12.58 -28.52
CA ALA A 74 11.05 -12.53 -28.25
C ALA A 74 10.69 -13.13 -26.88
N ASP A 75 11.35 -14.23 -26.50
CA ASP A 75 11.18 -14.87 -25.18
C ASP A 75 11.60 -13.93 -24.03
N GLN A 76 12.77 -13.28 -24.16
CA GLN A 76 13.23 -12.28 -23.20
C GLN A 76 12.26 -11.10 -23.07
N GLN A 77 11.80 -10.55 -24.20
CA GLN A 77 10.89 -9.41 -24.20
C GLN A 77 9.55 -9.75 -23.55
N LEU A 78 9.02 -10.95 -23.84
CA LEU A 78 7.81 -11.46 -23.20
C LEU A 78 8.00 -11.66 -21.69
N GLY A 79 9.12 -12.25 -21.28
CA GLY A 79 9.46 -12.42 -19.87
C GLY A 79 9.57 -11.08 -19.13
N GLY A 80 10.23 -10.10 -19.76
CA GLY A 80 10.31 -8.72 -19.26
C GLY A 80 8.93 -8.07 -19.11
N LEU A 81 8.06 -8.25 -20.10
CA LEU A 81 6.71 -7.69 -20.10
C LEU A 81 5.84 -8.31 -19.01
N VAL A 82 5.87 -9.64 -18.88
CA VAL A 82 5.14 -10.38 -17.85
C VAL A 82 5.62 -9.97 -16.46
N MET A 83 6.93 -9.88 -16.25
CA MET A 83 7.51 -9.41 -15.01
C MET A 83 7.05 -7.98 -14.69
N TRP A 84 7.15 -7.06 -15.66
CA TRP A 84 6.79 -5.67 -15.46
C TRP A 84 5.31 -5.51 -15.12
N VAL A 85 4.42 -6.01 -15.98
CA VAL A 85 2.97 -5.84 -15.81
C VAL A 85 2.48 -6.58 -14.58
N GLY A 86 2.93 -7.83 -14.38
CA GLY A 86 2.53 -8.64 -13.22
C GLY A 86 2.96 -8.00 -11.90
N GLY A 87 4.20 -7.52 -11.81
CA GLY A 87 4.69 -6.81 -10.63
C GLY A 87 3.97 -5.50 -10.36
N THR A 88 3.64 -4.78 -11.43
CA THR A 88 2.91 -3.50 -11.33
C THR A 88 1.50 -3.73 -10.80
N ILE A 89 0.74 -4.68 -11.36
CA ILE A 89 -0.62 -5.00 -10.89
C ILE A 89 -0.66 -5.28 -9.39
N TYR A 90 0.28 -6.07 -8.89
CA TYR A 90 0.36 -6.41 -7.47
C TYR A 90 0.52 -5.17 -6.56
N LEU A 91 1.45 -4.26 -6.90
CA LEU A 91 1.66 -3.03 -6.12
C LEU A 91 0.49 -2.06 -6.25
N TRP A 92 -0.13 -1.97 -7.43
CA TRP A 92 -1.31 -1.13 -7.64
C TRP A 92 -2.50 -1.61 -6.82
N VAL A 93 -2.75 -2.91 -6.72
CA VAL A 93 -3.80 -3.45 -5.84
C VAL A 93 -3.55 -3.04 -4.38
N ALA A 94 -2.31 -3.16 -3.89
CA ALA A 94 -1.97 -2.73 -2.54
C ALA A 94 -2.21 -1.22 -2.35
N ALA A 95 -1.79 -0.39 -3.31
CA ALA A 95 -2.00 1.05 -3.26
C ALA A 95 -3.49 1.42 -3.30
N THR A 96 -4.29 0.75 -4.13
CA THR A 96 -5.75 0.92 -4.18
C THR A 96 -6.40 0.59 -2.85
N VAL A 97 -6.00 -0.49 -2.18
CA VAL A 97 -6.51 -0.83 -0.84
C VAL A 97 -6.14 0.25 0.18
N VAL A 98 -4.89 0.74 0.16
CA VAL A 98 -4.44 1.82 1.04
C VAL A 98 -5.23 3.10 0.79
N TRP A 99 -5.47 3.44 -0.48
CA TRP A 99 -6.27 4.60 -0.88
C TRP A 99 -7.70 4.53 -0.35
N PHE A 100 -8.40 3.40 -0.56
CA PHE A 100 -9.77 3.26 -0.05
C PHE A 100 -9.84 3.31 1.48
N ARG A 101 -8.84 2.74 2.16
CA ARG A 101 -8.73 2.84 3.63
C ARG A 101 -8.48 4.26 4.10
N TRP A 102 -7.75 5.05 3.33
CA TRP A 102 -7.52 6.46 3.60
C TRP A 102 -8.80 7.26 3.41
N SER A 103 -9.46 7.14 2.25
CA SER A 103 -10.73 7.80 1.91
C SER A 103 -11.81 7.54 2.97
N ALA A 104 -12.01 6.28 3.36
CA ALA A 104 -13.00 5.91 4.35
C ALA A 104 -12.71 6.50 5.75
N ARG A 105 -11.43 6.75 6.09
CA ARG A 105 -11.07 7.42 7.35
C ARG A 105 -11.27 8.92 7.29
N GLU A 106 -11.02 9.55 6.14
CA GLU A 106 -11.28 10.98 5.96
C GLU A 106 -12.78 11.28 6.07
N GLU A 107 -13.62 10.48 5.41
CA GLU A 107 -15.08 10.57 5.51
C GLU A 107 -15.57 10.44 6.97
N ALA A 108 -15.06 9.46 7.72
CA ALA A 108 -15.43 9.29 9.13
C ALA A 108 -14.99 10.47 10.01
N GLY A 109 -13.80 11.01 9.78
CA GLY A 109 -13.30 12.18 10.51
C GLY A 109 -14.04 13.47 10.17
N ASP A 110 -14.54 13.59 8.94
CA ASP A 110 -15.38 14.72 8.51
C ASP A 110 -16.75 14.68 9.21
N VAL A 111 -17.35 13.50 9.36
CA VAL A 111 -18.63 13.32 10.08
C VAL A 111 -18.49 13.72 11.56
N GLU A 112 -17.40 13.31 12.23
CA GLU A 112 -17.16 13.66 13.64
C GLU A 112 -16.90 15.16 13.84
N ARG A 113 -16.19 15.81 12.91
CA ARG A 113 -16.02 17.27 12.91
C ARG A 113 -17.28 18.05 12.58
N ALA A 114 -18.22 17.45 11.85
CA ALA A 114 -19.51 18.07 11.52
C ALA A 114 -20.51 18.07 12.68
N VAL A 115 -20.27 17.27 13.74
CA VAL A 115 -21.03 17.36 14.99
C VAL A 115 -20.70 18.71 15.65
N PRO A 116 -21.65 19.65 15.75
CA PRO A 116 -21.37 20.97 16.30
C PRO A 116 -20.88 20.85 17.74
N LEU A 117 -19.84 21.61 18.11
CA LEU A 117 -19.35 21.68 19.50
C LEU A 117 -20.46 22.08 20.49
N GLU A 118 -21.49 22.78 20.01
CA GLU A 118 -22.71 23.08 20.74
C GLU A 118 -23.47 21.83 21.20
N ALA A 119 -23.45 20.74 20.43
CA ALA A 119 -24.11 19.48 20.81
C ALA A 119 -23.45 18.86 22.05
N TYR A 120 -22.13 18.96 22.19
CA TYR A 120 -21.40 18.51 23.38
C TYR A 120 -21.69 19.40 24.60
N GLY A 121 -21.73 20.73 24.42
CA GLY A 121 -22.09 21.66 25.50
C GLY A 121 -23.53 21.48 25.99
N ASN A 122 -24.48 21.23 25.09
CA ASN A 122 -25.88 21.00 25.42
C ASN A 122 -26.09 19.64 26.13
N ALA A 123 -25.30 18.62 25.78
CA ALA A 123 -25.36 17.32 26.42
C ALA A 123 -24.85 17.37 27.88
N GLU A 124 -23.75 18.08 28.14
CA GLU A 124 -23.25 18.29 29.51
C GLU A 124 -24.17 19.15 30.38
N VAL A 125 -24.81 20.18 29.79
CA VAL A 125 -25.81 21.00 30.50
C VAL A 125 -27.06 20.19 30.82
N GLY A 126 -27.50 19.33 29.89
CA GLY A 126 -28.65 18.45 30.08
C GLY A 126 -28.44 17.43 31.20
N THR A 127 -27.27 16.80 31.28
CA THR A 127 -26.93 15.86 32.36
C THR A 127 -26.79 16.56 33.71
N ARG A 128 -26.16 17.75 33.74
CA ARG A 128 -26.01 18.53 34.97
C ARG A 128 -27.36 19.00 35.55
N ASN A 129 -28.32 19.35 34.69
CA ASN A 129 -29.68 19.71 35.08
C ASN A 129 -30.52 18.49 35.51
N ALA A 130 -30.27 17.30 34.94
CA ALA A 130 -30.92 16.07 35.37
C ALA A 130 -30.43 15.59 36.75
N GLU A 131 -29.18 15.88 37.10
CA GLU A 131 -28.58 15.52 38.40
C GLU A 131 -28.93 16.53 39.52
N GLN A 132 -29.36 17.74 39.16
CA GLN A 132 -29.93 18.73 40.08
C GLN A 132 -31.41 18.99 39.80
N PRO A 133 -32.32 18.08 40.19
CA PRO A 133 -33.74 18.36 40.15
C PRO A 133 -34.07 19.43 41.21
N GLY A 134 -34.15 20.69 40.76
CA GLY A 134 -34.79 21.82 41.43
C GLY A 134 -34.53 21.97 42.93
N ARG A 135 -33.47 22.68 43.33
CA ARG A 135 -33.47 23.35 44.64
C ARG A 135 -34.29 24.64 44.52
N PRO A 136 -35.43 24.78 45.23
CA PRO A 136 -36.21 26.01 45.19
C PRO A 136 -35.41 27.15 45.85
N SER A 137 -35.34 28.28 45.15
CA SER A 137 -34.78 29.54 45.65
C SER A 137 -35.69 30.12 46.73
N SER A 138 -35.24 30.05 47.98
CA SER A 138 -35.80 30.77 49.13
C SER A 138 -35.34 32.22 49.17
#